data_AF-A0A1G3TMS5-F1
#
_entry.id   AF-A0A1G3TMS5-F1
#
_cell.length_a   1.000
_cell.length_b   1.000
_cell.length_c   1.000
_cell.angle_alpha   90.00
_cell.angle_beta   90.00
_cell.angle_gamma   90.00
#
_symmetry.space_group_name_H-M   'P 1'
#
loop_
_entity.id
_entity.type
_entity.pdbx_description
1 polymer ?
#
loop_
_entity_poly.entity_id
_entity_poly.type
_entity_poly.pdbx_seq_one_letter_code
_entity_poly.pdbx_strand_id
1 'polypeptide(L)'
;MNLSTIPSDNLYKFMSIFGLVLIVSCMTVYMLMHDSWTEQKYKLELKIEEMNVKTKHQGDSIELFDIDSCKANPKDCHDNFKKIEKTQREQEIDNSQIIVLNKYLNERLKEITSYSYALSFLTLFGFLISTAGFILWYYKLQIYQDALIIKEYKKQI
;
A
#
# COMPACT_ATOMS: atom_id res chain seq x y z
N MET A 1 18.53 51.20 -8.30
CA MET A 1 18.10 50.79 -9.66
C MET A 1 17.00 49.76 -9.50
N ASN A 2 15.79 50.01 -10.03
CA ASN A 2 14.78 48.96 -10.13
C ASN A 2 15.18 48.04 -11.27
N LEU A 3 15.93 46.98 -10.95
CA LEU A 3 16.12 45.86 -11.87
C LEU A 3 14.73 45.27 -12.10
N SER A 4 14.15 45.59 -13.24
CA SER A 4 12.94 44.94 -13.73
C SER A 4 13.22 43.45 -13.76
N THR A 5 12.77 42.73 -12.73
CA THR A 5 12.97 41.29 -12.58
C THR A 5 12.25 40.65 -13.75
N ILE A 6 13.01 40.19 -14.73
CA ILE A 6 12.48 39.44 -15.85
C ILE A 6 11.63 38.31 -15.24
N PRO A 7 10.37 38.12 -15.68
CA PRO A 7 9.41 37.21 -15.03
C PRO A 7 9.87 35.73 -15.01
N SER A 8 10.97 35.41 -15.68
CA SER A 8 11.58 34.07 -15.70
C SER A 8 12.25 33.64 -14.40
N ASP A 9 12.66 34.57 -13.52
CA ASP A 9 13.23 34.22 -12.20
C ASP A 9 12.20 33.45 -11.35
N ASN A 10 10.97 33.96 -11.32
CA ASN A 10 9.88 33.34 -10.57
C ASN A 10 9.54 31.95 -11.08
N LEU A 11 9.78 31.65 -12.37
CA LEU A 11 9.45 30.36 -12.95
C LEU A 11 10.36 29.23 -12.43
N TYR A 12 11.69 29.42 -12.41
CA TYR A 12 12.60 28.35 -11.97
C TYR A 12 12.49 28.06 -10.48
N LYS A 13 12.31 29.12 -9.66
CA LYS A 13 12.01 28.98 -8.22
C LYS A 13 10.67 28.30 -7.99
N PHE A 14 9.65 28.65 -8.78
CA PHE A 14 8.36 27.97 -8.71
C PHE A 14 8.50 26.48 -9.03
N MET A 15 9.20 26.12 -10.11
CA MET A 15 9.43 24.71 -10.46
C MET A 15 10.15 23.94 -9.35
N SER A 16 11.21 24.50 -8.78
CA SER A 16 11.99 23.83 -7.73
C SER A 16 11.14 23.56 -6.48
N ILE A 17 10.41 24.57 -6.02
CA ILE A 17 9.53 24.49 -4.84
C ILE A 17 8.32 23.60 -5.14
N PHE A 18 7.71 23.71 -6.31
CA PHE A 18 6.56 22.90 -6.71
C PHE A 18 6.92 21.41 -6.72
N GLY A 19 8.07 21.04 -7.27
CA GLY A 19 8.55 19.67 -7.23
C GLY A 19 8.75 19.15 -5.80
N LEU A 20 9.31 19.96 -4.90
CA LEU A 20 9.46 19.61 -3.48
C LEU A 20 8.11 19.42 -2.78
N VAL A 21 7.17 20.34 -2.99
CA VAL A 21 5.82 20.26 -2.42
C VAL A 21 5.13 18.98 -2.89
N LEU A 22 5.29 18.63 -4.17
CA LEU A 22 4.72 17.42 -4.74
C LEU A 22 5.31 16.15 -4.10
N ILE A 23 6.64 16.10 -3.88
CA ILE A 23 7.29 14.99 -3.17
C ILE A 23 6.75 14.85 -1.74
N VAL A 24 6.73 15.94 -0.97
CA VAL A 24 6.26 15.93 0.43
C VAL A 24 4.80 15.53 0.52
N SER A 25 3.97 16.04 -0.41
CA SER A 25 2.54 15.70 -0.47
C SER A 25 2.35 14.21 -0.78
N CYS A 26 3.08 13.67 -1.76
CA CYS A 26 3.01 12.24 -2.09
C CYS A 26 3.46 11.36 -0.92
N MET A 27 4.55 11.74 -0.25
CA MET A 27 5.06 11.02 0.91
C MET A 27 4.06 11.02 2.06
N THR A 28 3.43 12.16 2.32
CA THR A 28 2.40 12.31 3.37
C THR A 28 1.19 11.42 3.07
N VAL A 29 0.67 11.47 1.83
CA VAL A 29 -0.43 10.61 1.39
C VAL A 29 -0.05 9.13 1.52
N TYR A 30 1.16 8.76 1.10
CA TYR A 30 1.65 7.39 1.21
C TYR A 30 1.67 6.90 2.66
N MET A 31 2.19 7.70 3.60
CA MET A 31 2.21 7.33 5.03
C MET A 31 0.79 7.12 5.59
N LEU A 32 -0.13 8.07 5.33
CA LEU A 32 -1.51 7.97 5.80
C LEU A 32 -2.23 6.75 5.24
N MET A 33 -2.00 6.42 3.97
CA MET A 33 -2.61 5.25 3.35
C MET A 33 -1.97 3.95 3.84
N HIS A 34 -0.64 3.92 3.98
CA HIS A 34 0.11 2.73 4.38
C HIS A 34 -0.38 2.15 5.71
N ASP A 35 -0.60 2.99 6.72
CA ASP A 35 -1.05 2.53 8.04
C ASP A 35 -2.45 1.93 7.96
N SER A 36 -3.38 2.62 7.30
CA SER A 36 -4.76 2.15 7.12
C SER A 36 -4.86 0.83 6.35
N TRP A 37 -3.99 0.64 5.36
CA TRP A 37 -3.94 -0.57 4.55
C TRP A 37 -3.30 -1.74 5.28
N THR A 38 -2.22 -1.47 6.01
CA THR A 38 -1.52 -2.47 6.82
C THR A 38 -2.47 -3.07 7.86
N GLU A 39 -3.24 -2.24 8.55
CA GLU A 39 -4.22 -2.70 9.54
C GLU A 39 -5.31 -3.58 8.90
N GLN A 40 -5.87 -3.17 7.75
CA GLN A 40 -6.89 -3.95 7.06
C GLN A 40 -6.37 -5.29 6.57
N LYS A 41 -5.14 -5.32 6.04
CA LYS A 41 -4.48 -6.56 5.61
C LYS A 41 -4.34 -7.54 6.77
N TYR A 42 -3.80 -7.08 7.91
CA TYR A 42 -3.64 -7.93 9.09
C TYR A 42 -4.97 -8.46 9.61
N LYS A 43 -6.02 -7.63 9.66
CA LYS A 43 -7.36 -8.08 10.07
C LYS A 43 -7.91 -9.18 9.16
N LEU A 44 -7.66 -9.07 7.86
CA LEU A 44 -8.15 -10.05 6.89
C LEU A 44 -7.35 -11.36 6.96
N GLU A 45 -6.03 -11.28 7.07
CA GLU A 45 -5.15 -12.44 7.26
C GLU A 45 -5.47 -13.19 8.56
N LEU A 46 -5.69 -12.46 9.66
CA LEU A 46 -6.09 -13.06 10.94
C LEU A 46 -7.42 -13.80 10.81
N LYS A 47 -8.40 -13.22 10.09
CA LYS A 47 -9.70 -13.87 9.85
C LYS A 47 -9.58 -15.13 9.00
N ILE A 48 -8.72 -15.11 7.97
CA ILE A 48 -8.42 -16.28 7.15
C ILE A 48 -7.80 -17.38 8.02
N GLU A 49 -6.84 -17.03 8.86
CA GLU A 49 -6.16 -17.99 9.75
C GLU A 49 -7.11 -18.57 10.80
N GLU A 50 -7.97 -17.75 11.40
CA GLU A 50 -9.00 -18.22 12.34
C GLU A 50 -9.94 -19.25 11.69
N MET A 51 -10.36 -19.00 10.44
CA MET A 51 -11.17 -19.95 9.68
C MET A 51 -10.39 -21.23 9.36
N ASN A 52 -9.13 -21.12 8.94
CA ASN A 52 -8.28 -22.29 8.66
C ASN A 52 -8.10 -23.19 9.90
N VAL A 53 -7.90 -22.59 11.07
CA VAL A 53 -7.76 -23.32 12.34
C VAL A 53 -9.07 -24.03 12.70
N LYS A 54 -10.23 -23.39 12.52
CA LYS A 54 -11.54 -24.02 12.74
C LYS A 54 -11.76 -25.20 11.80
N THR A 55 -11.49 -25.01 10.51
CA THR A 55 -11.56 -26.07 9.50
C THR A 55 -10.65 -27.25 9.84
N LYS A 56 -9.43 -26.99 10.31
CA LYS A 56 -8.48 -28.04 10.70
C LYS A 56 -8.96 -28.84 11.91
N HIS A 57 -9.40 -28.16 12.97
CA HIS A 57 -9.94 -28.85 14.15
C HIS A 57 -11.20 -29.68 13.84
N GLN A 58 -12.06 -29.20 12.94
CA GLN A 58 -13.20 -29.98 12.46
C GLN A 58 -12.75 -31.22 11.67
N GLY A 59 -11.75 -31.08 10.79
CA GLY A 59 -11.17 -32.21 10.06
C GLY A 59 -10.59 -33.29 10.99
N ASP A 60 -9.78 -32.89 11.97
CA ASP A 60 -9.19 -33.80 12.96
C ASP A 60 -10.29 -34.57 13.72
N SER A 61 -11.42 -33.90 14.04
CA SER A 61 -12.56 -34.53 14.72
C SER A 61 -13.31 -35.55 13.86
N ILE A 62 -13.25 -35.43 12.53
CA ILE A 62 -13.81 -36.39 11.58
C ILE A 62 -12.86 -37.59 11.44
N GLU A 63 -11.54 -37.38 11.39
CA GLU A 63 -10.55 -38.47 11.27
C GLU A 63 -10.49 -39.35 12.52
N LEU A 64 -10.67 -38.77 13.72
CA LEU A 64 -10.76 -39.51 14.98
C LEU A 64 -12.05 -40.34 15.12
N PHE A 65 -12.97 -40.26 14.15
CA PHE A 65 -14.19 -41.04 14.14
C PHE A 65 -13.90 -42.50 13.77
N ASP A 66 -13.64 -43.31 14.79
CA ASP A 66 -13.24 -44.71 14.63
C ASP A 66 -14.40 -45.57 14.10
N ILE A 67 -14.23 -46.14 12.91
CA ILE A 67 -15.19 -47.01 12.22
C ILE A 67 -15.52 -48.24 13.08
N ASP A 68 -14.63 -48.63 14.00
CA ASP A 68 -14.85 -49.76 14.89
C ASP A 68 -15.95 -49.52 15.93
N SER A 69 -16.25 -48.27 16.28
CA SER A 69 -17.38 -47.92 17.16
C SER A 69 -18.75 -48.28 16.57
N CYS A 70 -18.85 -48.37 15.23
CA CYS A 70 -20.08 -48.71 14.53
C CYS A 70 -20.46 -50.20 14.60
N LYS A 71 -19.55 -51.08 15.03
CA LYS A 71 -19.81 -52.53 15.17
C LYS A 71 -20.63 -52.89 16.40
N ALA A 72 -20.66 -52.03 17.42
CA ALA A 72 -21.30 -52.32 18.72
C ALA A 72 -22.80 -52.00 18.76
N ASN A 73 -23.26 -50.97 18.02
CA ASN A 73 -24.67 -50.57 18.00
C ASN A 73 -25.05 -49.90 16.65
N PRO A 74 -25.91 -50.55 15.82
CA PRO A 74 -26.30 -50.02 14.51
C PRO A 74 -27.05 -48.67 14.56
N LYS A 75 -27.74 -48.36 15.67
CA LYS A 75 -28.47 -47.09 15.80
C LYS A 75 -27.52 -45.92 16.02
N ASP A 76 -26.49 -46.10 16.85
CA ASP A 76 -25.48 -45.06 17.13
C ASP A 76 -24.67 -44.72 15.88
N CYS A 77 -24.49 -45.70 14.97
CA CYS A 77 -23.86 -45.50 13.67
C CYS A 77 -24.60 -44.46 12.83
N HIS A 78 -25.94 -44.55 12.71
CA HIS A 78 -26.72 -43.66 11.85
C HIS A 78 -26.68 -42.20 12.30
N ASP A 79 -26.82 -41.95 13.60
CA ASP A 79 -26.81 -40.58 14.15
C ASP A 79 -25.44 -39.91 13.99
N ASN A 80 -24.37 -40.70 14.15
CA ASN A 80 -23.00 -40.22 13.95
C ASN A 80 -22.69 -39.92 12.47
N PHE A 81 -23.14 -40.76 11.54
CA PHE A 81 -23.03 -40.47 10.10
C PHE A 81 -23.71 -39.15 9.74
N LYS A 82 -24.92 -38.91 10.25
CA LYS A 82 -25.65 -37.65 10.03
C LYS A 82 -24.91 -36.44 10.60
N LYS A 83 -24.22 -36.60 11.74
CA LYS A 83 -23.39 -35.55 12.34
C LYS A 83 -22.15 -35.26 11.50
N ILE A 84 -21.45 -36.29 11.02
CA ILE A 84 -20.28 -36.15 10.13
C ILE A 84 -20.68 -35.47 8.83
N GLU A 85 -21.78 -35.89 8.21
CA GLU A 85 -22.28 -35.27 6.98
C GLU A 85 -22.58 -33.77 7.19
N LYS A 86 -23.18 -33.42 8.33
CA LYS A 86 -23.44 -32.02 8.67
C LYS A 86 -22.13 -31.23 8.83
N THR A 87 -21.14 -31.77 9.55
CA THR A 87 -19.84 -31.13 9.74
C THR A 87 -19.06 -30.99 8.43
N GLN A 88 -19.11 -31.98 7.54
CA GLN A 88 -18.50 -31.88 6.21
C GLN A 88 -19.12 -30.76 5.38
N ARG A 89 -20.45 -30.62 5.40
CA ARG A 89 -21.11 -29.50 4.71
C ARG A 89 -20.73 -28.15 5.30
N GLU A 90 -20.64 -28.04 6.63
CA GLU A 90 -20.16 -26.82 7.30
C GLU A 90 -18.72 -26.49 6.87
N GLN A 91 -17.85 -27.49 6.80
CA GLN A 91 -16.46 -27.35 6.35
C GLN A 91 -16.35 -26.91 4.89
N GLU A 92 -17.18 -27.45 3.98
CA GLU A 92 -17.25 -27.02 2.59
C GLU A 92 -17.69 -25.55 2.46
N ILE A 93 -18.67 -25.14 3.26
CA ILE A 93 -19.13 -23.75 3.33
C ILE A 93 -17.98 -22.85 3.80
N ASP A 94 -17.28 -23.22 4.88
CA ASP A 94 -16.17 -22.42 5.41
C ASP A 94 -15.00 -22.33 4.42
N ASN A 95 -14.66 -23.43 3.75
CA ASN A 95 -13.66 -23.45 2.69
C ASN A 95 -14.04 -22.52 1.52
N SER A 96 -15.32 -22.52 1.13
CA SER A 96 -15.80 -21.60 0.09
C SER A 96 -15.69 -20.14 0.52
N GLN A 97 -15.93 -19.84 1.80
CA GLN A 97 -15.76 -18.49 2.35
C GLN A 97 -14.29 -18.06 2.36
N ILE A 98 -13.37 -18.95 2.73
CA ILE A 98 -11.93 -18.70 2.67
C ILE A 98 -11.48 -18.36 1.24
N ILE A 99 -11.97 -19.09 0.23
CA ILE A 99 -11.65 -18.82 -1.18
C ILE A 99 -12.14 -17.44 -1.60
N VAL A 100 -13.38 -17.08 -1.26
CA VAL A 100 -13.94 -15.77 -1.57
C VAL A 100 -13.16 -14.65 -0.87
N LEU A 101 -12.79 -14.86 0.40
CA LEU A 101 -12.04 -13.87 1.18
C LEU A 101 -10.62 -13.66 0.64
N ASN A 102 -9.93 -14.74 0.25
CA ASN A 102 -8.63 -14.67 -0.40
C ASN A 102 -8.70 -13.94 -1.75
N LYS A 103 -9.74 -14.21 -2.54
CA LYS A 103 -9.97 -13.50 -3.80
C LYS A 103 -10.15 -12.00 -3.55
N TYR A 104 -10.98 -11.64 -2.57
CA TYR A 104 -11.18 -10.25 -2.17
C TYR A 104 -9.89 -9.58 -1.70
N LEU A 105 -9.09 -10.25 -0.86
CA LEU A 105 -7.79 -9.76 -0.41
C LEU A 105 -6.86 -9.48 -1.59
N ASN A 106 -6.76 -10.41 -2.53
CA ASN A 106 -5.89 -10.27 -3.71
C ASN A 106 -6.33 -9.13 -4.63
N GLU A 107 -7.63 -8.95 -4.85
CA GLU A 107 -8.16 -7.81 -5.62
C GLU A 107 -7.82 -6.48 -4.93
N ARG A 108 -8.00 -6.38 -3.61
CA ARG A 108 -7.62 -5.19 -2.83
C ARG A 108 -6.13 -4.92 -2.85
N LEU A 109 -5.29 -5.96 -2.72
CA LEU A 109 -3.83 -5.81 -2.83
C LEU A 109 -3.42 -5.32 -4.22
N LYS A 110 -4.11 -5.75 -5.28
CA LYS A 110 -3.84 -5.28 -6.65
C LYS A 110 -4.17 -3.80 -6.82
N GLU A 111 -5.29 -3.35 -6.25
CA GLU A 111 -5.65 -1.92 -6.24
C GLU A 111 -4.58 -1.10 -5.51
N ILE A 112 -4.24 -1.51 -4.27
CA ILE A 112 -3.25 -0.84 -3.43
C ILE A 112 -1.88 -0.77 -4.11
N THR A 113 -1.41 -1.88 -4.68
CA THR A 113 -0.14 -1.93 -5.40
C THR A 113 -0.16 -0.98 -6.60
N SER A 114 -1.24 -0.93 -7.38
CA SER A 114 -1.38 0.03 -8.49
C SER A 114 -1.31 1.49 -8.02
N TYR A 115 -1.97 1.84 -6.92
CA TYR A 115 -1.88 3.20 -6.35
C TYR A 115 -0.46 3.52 -5.86
N SER A 116 0.21 2.55 -5.23
CA SER A 116 1.59 2.74 -4.75
C SER A 116 2.58 2.97 -5.90
N TYR A 117 2.39 2.30 -7.04
CA TYR A 117 3.18 2.55 -8.25
C TYR A 117 2.92 3.95 -8.83
N ALA A 118 1.65 4.39 -8.87
CA ALA A 118 1.29 5.72 -9.34
C ALA A 118 1.91 6.83 -8.46
N LEU A 119 1.85 6.68 -7.13
CA LEU A 119 2.49 7.61 -6.19
C LEU A 119 4.01 7.62 -6.31
N SER A 120 4.63 6.45 -6.50
CA SER A 120 6.07 6.32 -6.73
C SER A 120 6.50 7.06 -8.00
N PHE A 121 5.75 6.87 -9.09
CA PHE A 121 5.99 7.57 -10.35
C PHE A 121 5.86 9.08 -10.20
N LEU A 122 4.80 9.55 -9.52
CA LEU A 122 4.58 10.97 -9.27
C LEU A 122 5.70 11.57 -8.41
N THR A 123 6.17 10.85 -7.40
CA THR A 123 7.30 11.26 -6.55
C THR A 123 8.58 11.40 -7.36
N LEU A 124 8.89 10.43 -8.24
CA LEU A 124 10.04 10.50 -9.14
C LEU A 124 9.92 11.71 -10.08
N PHE A 125 8.73 11.95 -10.63
CA PHE A 125 8.47 13.11 -11.48
C PHE A 125 8.67 14.44 -10.73
N GLY A 126 8.20 14.54 -9.48
CA GLY A 126 8.48 15.67 -8.61
C GLY A 126 9.96 15.91 -8.37
N PHE A 127 10.74 14.84 -8.17
CA PHE A 127 12.19 14.91 -8.01
C PHE A 127 12.89 15.44 -9.27
N LEU A 128 12.47 14.96 -10.45
CA LEU A 128 13.00 15.44 -11.73
C LEU A 128 12.68 16.93 -11.95
N ILE A 129 11.44 17.36 -11.71
CA ILE A 129 11.05 18.78 -11.82
C ILE A 129 11.84 19.64 -10.85
N SER A 130 11.95 19.21 -9.58
CA SER A 130 12.63 19.98 -8.55
C SER A 130 14.11 20.18 -8.91
N THR A 131 14.78 19.09 -9.30
CA THR A 131 16.18 19.10 -9.71
C THR A 131 16.40 19.98 -10.94
N ALA A 132 15.53 19.86 -11.96
CA ALA A 132 15.60 20.72 -13.14
C ALA A 132 15.40 22.20 -12.80
N GLY A 133 14.45 22.50 -11.89
CA GLY A 133 14.22 23.85 -11.38
C GLY A 133 15.46 24.44 -10.70
N PHE A 134 16.11 23.70 -9.82
CA PHE A 134 17.35 24.13 -9.16
C PHE A 134 18.52 24.31 -10.14
N ILE A 135 18.70 23.40 -11.10
CA ILE A 135 19.73 23.51 -12.13
C ILE A 135 19.52 24.77 -12.96
N LEU A 136 18.30 25.00 -13.45
CA LEU A 136 17.99 26.18 -14.26
C LEU A 136 18.14 27.47 -13.46
N TRP A 137 17.66 27.49 -12.21
CA TRP A 137 17.83 28.63 -11.32
C TRP A 137 19.31 28.96 -11.10
N TYR A 138 20.14 27.96 -10.81
CA TYR A 138 21.58 28.15 -10.61
C TYR A 138 22.27 28.71 -11.86
N TYR A 139 22.15 28.02 -12.99
CA TYR A 139 22.90 28.37 -14.20
C TYR A 139 22.38 29.62 -14.91
N LYS A 140 21.06 29.86 -14.91
CA LYS A 140 20.47 30.97 -15.67
C LYS A 140 20.33 32.25 -14.87
N LEU A 141 20.33 32.17 -13.54
CA LEU A 141 20.09 33.32 -12.70
C LEU A 141 21.21 33.57 -11.69
N GLN A 142 21.51 32.57 -10.84
CA GLN A 142 22.39 32.80 -9.69
C GLN A 142 23.80 33.22 -10.10
N ILE A 143 24.39 32.55 -11.10
CA ILE A 143 25.72 32.93 -11.63
C ILE A 143 25.77 34.41 -12.07
N TYR A 144 24.70 34.91 -12.69
CA TYR A 144 24.65 36.29 -13.17
C TYR A 144 24.42 37.29 -12.02
N GLN A 145 23.57 36.95 -11.06
CA GLN A 145 23.34 37.75 -9.86
C GLN A 145 24.62 37.89 -9.04
N ASP A 146 25.32 36.78 -8.79
CA ASP A 146 26.57 36.76 -8.05
C ASP A 146 27.67 37.59 -8.76
N ALA A 147 27.76 37.47 -10.09
CA ALA A 147 28.68 38.27 -10.89
C ALA A 147 28.38 39.78 -10.83
N LEU A 148 27.10 40.18 -10.74
CA LEU A 148 26.71 41.59 -10.58
C LEU A 148 27.06 42.11 -9.18
N ILE A 149 26.77 41.35 -8.13
CA ILE A 149 27.09 41.69 -6.74
C ILE A 149 28.60 41.94 -6.58
N ILE A 150 29.44 41.09 -7.17
CA ILE A 150 30.91 41.25 -7.15
C ILE A 150 31.35 42.56 -7.82
N LYS A 151 30.69 42.96 -8.92
CA LYS A 151 31.00 44.22 -9.61
C LYS A 151 30.58 45.44 -8.80
N GLU A 152 29.46 45.38 -8.11
CA GLU A 152 28.99 46.47 -7.24
C GLU A 152 29.91 46.66 -6.03
N TYR A 153 30.33 45.56 -5.39
CA TYR A 153 31.27 45.60 -4.27
C TYR A 153 32.61 46.24 -4.67
N LYS A 154 33.16 45.88 -5.83
CA LYS A 154 34.43 46.44 -6.34
C LYS A 154 34.37 47.93 -6.68
N LYS A 155 33.18 48.53 -6.84
CA LYS A 155 33.04 49.98 -7.10
C LYS A 155 33.08 50.82 -5.82
N GLN A 156 32.89 50.20 -4.67
CA GLN A 156 32.87 50.89 -3.37
C GLN A 156 34.25 50.96 -2.70
N ILE A 157 35.20 50.16 -3.18
CA ILE A 157 36.61 50.17 -2.78
C ILE A 157 37.38 51.09 -3.73
#